data_AF-A0A974SF19-F1
#
_entry.id   AF-A0A974SF19-F1
#
_cell.length_a   1.000
_cell.length_b   1.000
_cell.length_c   1.000
_cell.angle_alpha   90.00
_cell.angle_beta   90.00
_cell.angle_gamma   90.00
#
_symmetry.space_group_name_H-M   'P 1'
#
loop_
_entity.id
_entity.type
_entity.pdbx_description
1 polymer ?
#
loop_
_entity_poly.entity_id
_entity_poly.type
_entity_poly.pdbx_seq_one_letter_code
_entity_poly.pdbx_strand_id
1 'polypeptide(L)'
;MELINIGVAGVGIMGMNHCRTLDKMKNVHFVGVYDNDMKRCLEIAKEYDVCPFSSFSELLKKVDAVIISVPTSLHFTFIQQALQEGKHVLVEKPFVSSMKEAEQIKPLIKAKNVIVQVGHVERFNPVIQQLNKIINRPKMISIETRRLGALNRVIDIDVIFDLMIHDIDIVLSLVGSPIQSLSAVGYSLTESGQMDVANAVLTFKNGVIANLVANRLSQEKVRTLTITERDRLIKSDYMTKELFICQKVDSVIEKNLSYRQESIVEKIIVPNTEPLFAEIDHFVQSIRMKQCSIVGPEEASKALEVAQMIRAYIEGNK
;
A
#
# COMPACT_ATOMS: atom_id res chain seq x y z
N MET A 1 -11.47 -3.32 27.59
CA MET A 1 -10.99 -4.38 26.67
C MET A 1 -9.51 -4.57 26.93
N GLU A 2 -9.04 -5.81 26.87
CA GLU A 2 -7.62 -6.11 27.01
C GLU A 2 -6.82 -5.47 25.84
N LEU A 3 -5.64 -4.93 26.17
CA LEU A 3 -4.75 -4.35 25.16
C LEU A 3 -4.06 -5.49 24.40
N ILE A 4 -3.95 -5.35 23.08
CA ILE A 4 -3.18 -6.28 22.27
C ILE A 4 -1.71 -5.95 22.44
N ASN A 5 -0.91 -6.94 22.81
CA ASN A 5 0.54 -6.82 22.91
C ASN A 5 1.15 -6.90 21.51
N ILE A 6 1.83 -5.83 21.08
CA ILE A 6 2.41 -5.72 19.75
C ILE A 6 3.91 -5.52 19.84
N GLY A 7 4.65 -6.26 19.00
CA GLY A 7 6.08 -6.09 18.78
C GLY A 7 6.41 -5.60 17.38
N VAL A 8 7.61 -5.05 17.18
CA VAL A 8 8.13 -4.71 15.84
C VAL A 8 9.43 -5.47 15.58
N ALA A 9 9.51 -6.18 14.44
CA ALA A 9 10.70 -6.85 13.95
C ALA A 9 11.25 -6.12 12.72
N GLY A 10 12.50 -5.64 12.81
CA GLY A 10 13.12 -4.73 11.86
C GLY A 10 12.73 -3.28 12.17
N VAL A 11 13.67 -2.50 12.69
CA VAL A 11 13.51 -1.08 13.05
C VAL A 11 14.36 -0.16 12.18
N GLY A 12 14.39 -0.46 10.88
CA GLY A 12 14.86 0.45 9.83
C GLY A 12 13.92 1.66 9.66
N ILE A 13 13.92 2.28 8.48
CA ILE A 13 13.13 3.50 8.23
C ILE A 13 11.62 3.28 8.45
N MET A 14 11.04 2.23 7.87
CA MET A 14 9.61 1.91 8.06
C MET A 14 9.33 1.39 9.47
N GLY A 15 10.19 0.53 10.01
CA GLY A 15 10.03 0.02 11.38
C GLY A 15 10.02 1.12 12.44
N MET A 16 10.83 2.17 12.31
CA MET A 16 10.75 3.35 13.17
C MET A 16 9.40 4.07 13.05
N ASN A 17 8.84 4.18 11.85
CA ASN A 17 7.53 4.80 11.67
C ASN A 17 6.42 3.97 12.36
N HIS A 18 6.53 2.65 12.33
CA HIS A 18 5.65 1.75 13.09
C HIS A 18 5.82 1.97 14.60
N CYS A 19 7.06 2.02 15.12
CA CYS A 19 7.34 2.27 16.54
C CYS A 19 6.73 3.61 17.01
N ARG A 20 6.98 4.70 16.27
CA ARG A 20 6.41 6.03 16.53
C ARG A 20 4.88 6.02 16.54
N THR A 21 4.26 5.22 15.67
CA THR A 21 2.81 5.16 15.57
C THR A 21 2.22 4.36 16.74
N LEU A 22 2.81 3.21 17.06
CA LEU A 22 2.43 2.38 18.21
C LEU A 22 2.57 3.13 19.54
N ASP A 23 3.64 3.89 19.74
CA ASP A 23 3.86 4.72 20.94
C ASP A 23 2.73 5.74 21.19
N LYS A 24 2.13 6.26 20.11
CA LYS A 24 0.99 7.19 20.18
C LYS A 24 -0.35 6.49 20.40
N MET A 25 -0.43 5.18 20.21
CA MET A 25 -1.68 4.41 20.26
C MET A 25 -2.00 3.97 21.68
N LYS A 26 -3.11 4.46 22.23
CA LYS A 26 -3.57 4.13 23.60
C LYS A 26 -4.33 2.80 23.68
N ASN A 27 -4.67 2.20 22.55
CA ASN A 27 -5.50 1.00 22.47
C ASN A 27 -4.69 -0.29 22.22
N VAL A 28 -3.36 -0.22 22.32
CA VAL A 28 -2.43 -1.35 22.22
C VAL A 28 -1.37 -1.23 23.32
N HIS A 29 -0.64 -2.30 23.56
CA HIS A 29 0.56 -2.29 24.40
C HIS A 29 1.77 -2.56 23.49
N PHE A 30 2.60 -1.54 23.29
CA PHE A 30 3.84 -1.68 22.53
C PHE A 30 4.91 -2.34 23.41
N VAL A 31 5.12 -3.64 23.21
CA VAL A 31 5.94 -4.45 24.12
C VAL A 31 7.43 -4.25 23.89
N GLY A 32 7.85 -4.12 22.63
CA GLY A 32 9.26 -4.07 22.30
C GLY A 32 9.59 -4.31 20.85
N VAL A 33 10.89 -4.32 20.59
CA VAL A 33 11.46 -4.36 19.25
C VAL A 33 12.53 -5.43 19.14
N TYR A 34 12.71 -5.93 17.93
CA TYR A 34 13.82 -6.80 17.53
C TYR A 34 14.46 -6.26 16.25
N ASP A 35 15.79 -6.26 16.20
CA ASP A 35 16.58 -5.99 15.00
C ASP A 35 17.82 -6.91 14.99
N ASN A 36 18.35 -7.22 13.80
CA ASN A 36 19.59 -8.00 13.72
C ASN A 36 20.81 -7.15 14.10
N ASP A 37 20.72 -5.83 13.95
CA ASP A 37 21.68 -4.89 14.53
C ASP A 37 21.28 -4.59 15.98
N MET A 38 21.97 -5.23 16.93
CA MET A 38 21.69 -5.04 18.35
C MET A 38 21.88 -3.59 18.82
N LYS A 39 22.77 -2.81 18.19
CA LYS A 39 22.94 -1.39 18.55
C LYS A 39 21.68 -0.61 18.18
N ARG A 40 21.18 -0.84 16.96
CA ARG A 40 19.91 -0.29 16.46
C ARG A 40 18.74 -0.69 17.35
N CYS A 41 18.65 -1.97 17.70
CA CYS A 41 17.61 -2.51 18.58
C CYS A 41 17.58 -1.78 19.94
N LEU A 42 18.74 -1.65 20.59
CA LEU A 42 18.87 -0.96 21.89
C LEU A 42 18.56 0.53 21.82
N GLU A 43 19.00 1.21 20.75
CA GLU A 43 18.74 2.63 20.53
C GLU A 43 17.23 2.90 20.43
N ILE A 44 16.54 2.17 19.55
CA ILE A 44 15.10 2.34 19.33
C ILE A 44 14.29 1.90 20.55
N ALA A 45 14.66 0.80 21.20
CA ALA A 45 14.01 0.34 22.42
C ALA A 45 14.07 1.41 23.53
N LYS A 46 15.23 2.07 23.68
CA LYS A 46 15.41 3.16 24.64
C LYS A 46 14.61 4.41 24.26
N GLU A 47 14.55 4.76 22.97
CA GLU A 47 13.78 5.92 22.49
C GLU A 47 12.31 5.84 22.85
N TYR A 48 11.71 4.65 22.73
CA TYR A 48 10.28 4.42 22.99
C TYR A 48 9.98 3.79 24.35
N ASP A 49 10.98 3.63 25.22
CA ASP A 49 10.86 2.98 26.54
C ASP A 49 10.20 1.59 26.49
N VAL A 50 10.67 0.75 25.56
CA VAL A 50 10.17 -0.62 25.35
C VAL A 50 11.29 -1.67 25.45
N CYS A 51 10.94 -2.95 25.45
CA CYS A 51 11.92 -4.03 25.60
C CYS A 51 12.73 -4.27 24.31
N PRO A 52 14.07 -4.24 24.34
CA PRO A 52 14.89 -4.77 23.26
C PRO A 52 14.97 -6.30 23.37
N PHE A 53 14.59 -7.02 22.32
CA PHE A 53 14.68 -8.48 22.27
C PHE A 53 15.94 -8.93 21.55
N SER A 54 16.60 -9.96 22.08
CA SER A 54 17.85 -10.49 21.51
C SER A 54 17.62 -11.39 20.29
N SER A 55 16.42 -11.93 20.16
CA SER A 55 16.00 -12.74 19.02
C SER A 55 14.52 -12.54 18.70
N PHE A 56 14.16 -12.83 17.45
CA PHE A 56 12.76 -12.78 17.01
C PHE A 56 11.87 -13.76 17.81
N SER A 57 12.37 -14.96 18.13
CA SER A 57 11.64 -15.94 18.94
C SER A 57 11.34 -15.42 20.35
N GLU A 58 12.27 -14.71 20.99
CA GLU A 58 12.01 -14.10 22.30
C GLU A 58 10.93 -13.01 22.23
N LEU A 59 10.93 -12.19 21.18
CA LEU A 59 9.87 -11.21 20.94
C LEU A 59 8.51 -11.91 20.81
N LEU A 60 8.41 -12.95 19.97
CA LEU A 60 7.17 -13.67 19.73
C LEU A 60 6.56 -14.27 21.01
N LYS A 61 7.39 -14.69 21.98
CA LYS A 61 6.92 -15.20 23.27
C LYS A 61 6.21 -14.15 24.14
N LYS A 62 6.39 -12.85 23.85
CA LYS A 62 5.88 -11.74 24.66
C LYS A 62 4.73 -10.96 24.01
N VAL A 63 4.36 -11.29 22.78
CA VAL A 63 3.38 -10.51 22.00
C VAL A 63 2.23 -11.38 21.50
N ASP A 64 1.09 -10.75 21.24
CA ASP A 64 -0.07 -11.35 20.57
C ASP A 64 0.03 -11.16 19.05
N ALA A 65 0.62 -10.03 18.64
CA ALA A 65 0.82 -9.66 17.25
C ALA A 65 2.21 -9.08 17.00
N VAL A 66 2.69 -9.16 15.76
CA VAL A 66 3.97 -8.60 15.36
C VAL A 66 3.87 -7.83 14.05
N ILE A 67 4.54 -6.68 14.00
CA ILE A 67 4.78 -5.92 12.77
C ILE A 67 6.15 -6.34 12.23
N ILE A 68 6.19 -6.81 10.99
CA ILE A 68 7.40 -7.25 10.30
C ILE A 68 7.77 -6.19 9.26
N SER A 69 8.87 -5.48 9.52
CA SER A 69 9.45 -4.43 8.66
C SER A 69 10.93 -4.73 8.35
N VAL A 70 11.24 -5.99 8.09
CA VAL A 70 12.57 -6.47 7.65
C VAL A 70 12.68 -6.37 6.12
N PRO A 71 13.87 -6.60 5.50
CA PRO A 71 13.96 -6.70 4.04
C PRO A 71 13.03 -7.78 3.46
N THR A 72 12.47 -7.54 2.28
CA THR A 72 11.49 -8.41 1.61
C THR A 72 11.93 -9.87 1.47
N SER A 73 13.22 -10.12 1.25
CA SER A 73 13.78 -11.48 1.16
C SER A 73 13.63 -12.30 2.45
N LEU A 74 13.40 -11.63 3.59
CA LEU A 74 13.20 -12.24 4.89
C LEU A 74 11.73 -12.33 5.30
N HIS A 75 10.80 -11.70 4.56
CA HIS A 75 9.36 -11.69 4.91
C HIS A 75 8.83 -13.09 5.09
N PHE A 76 9.05 -13.99 4.13
CA PHE A 76 8.55 -15.38 4.20
C PHE A 76 8.97 -16.08 5.49
N THR A 77 10.26 -16.04 5.82
CA THR A 77 10.83 -16.67 7.01
C THR A 77 10.27 -16.09 8.31
N PHE A 78 10.15 -14.77 8.41
CA PHE A 78 9.62 -14.10 9.60
C PHE A 78 8.11 -14.32 9.77
N ILE A 79 7.35 -14.24 8.67
CA ILE A 79 5.91 -14.55 8.68
C ILE A 79 5.72 -16.00 9.14
N GLN A 80 6.43 -16.96 8.54
CA GLN A 80 6.29 -18.37 8.87
C GLN A 80 6.54 -18.64 10.37
N GLN A 81 7.61 -18.08 10.93
CA GLN A 81 7.92 -18.21 12.37
C GLN A 81 6.81 -17.62 13.25
N ALA A 82 6.32 -16.42 12.93
CA ALA A 82 5.24 -15.79 13.68
C ALA A 82 3.92 -16.59 13.62
N LEU A 83 3.55 -17.10 12.44
CA LEU A 83 2.34 -17.92 12.27
C LEU A 83 2.46 -19.27 12.98
N GLN A 84 3.64 -19.90 12.99
CA GLN A 84 3.88 -21.14 13.73
C GLN A 84 3.64 -20.98 15.23
N GLU A 85 4.03 -19.84 15.79
CA GLU A 85 3.77 -19.43 17.18
C GLU A 85 2.33 -18.91 17.41
N GLY A 86 1.48 -18.93 16.38
CA GLY A 86 0.08 -18.50 16.47
C GLY A 86 -0.11 -17.00 16.62
N LYS A 87 0.83 -16.19 16.12
CA LYS A 87 0.79 -14.72 16.23
C LYS A 87 0.08 -14.08 15.04
N HIS A 88 -0.62 -12.99 15.31
CA HIS A 88 -1.14 -12.13 14.25
C HIS A 88 0.01 -11.34 13.61
N VAL A 89 -0.06 -11.08 12.31
CA VAL A 89 1.04 -10.47 11.56
C VAL A 89 0.55 -9.27 10.75
N LEU A 90 1.21 -8.14 10.93
CA LEU A 90 1.25 -7.06 9.95
C LEU A 90 2.62 -7.13 9.28
N VAL A 91 2.70 -7.28 7.96
CA VAL A 91 3.99 -7.32 7.25
C VAL A 91 4.06 -6.23 6.21
N GLU A 92 5.20 -5.55 6.11
CA GLU A 92 5.43 -4.54 5.08
C GLU A 92 5.25 -5.10 3.66
N LYS A 93 4.96 -4.20 2.73
CA LYS A 93 4.87 -4.56 1.30
C LYS A 93 6.27 -4.71 0.69
N PRO A 94 6.41 -5.57 -0.35
CA PRO A 94 5.44 -6.54 -0.83
C PRO A 94 5.30 -7.72 0.14
N PHE A 95 4.16 -8.42 0.08
CA PHE A 95 3.84 -9.51 1.03
C PHE A 95 4.97 -10.54 1.19
N VAL A 96 5.52 -11.01 0.07
CA VAL A 96 6.63 -11.98 -0.02
C VAL A 96 7.43 -11.73 -1.31
N SER A 97 8.54 -12.45 -1.50
CA SER A 97 9.39 -12.28 -2.69
C SER A 97 8.88 -13.07 -3.90
N SER A 98 8.07 -14.13 -3.70
CA SER A 98 7.53 -14.93 -4.80
C SER A 98 6.11 -15.43 -4.56
N MET A 99 5.37 -15.71 -5.65
CA MET A 99 4.05 -16.33 -5.54
C MET A 99 4.10 -17.71 -4.89
N LYS A 100 5.20 -18.46 -5.08
CA LYS A 100 5.41 -19.75 -4.43
C LYS A 100 5.44 -19.64 -2.90
N GLU A 101 6.10 -18.61 -2.37
CA GLU A 101 6.10 -18.31 -0.93
C GLU A 101 4.70 -17.92 -0.44
N ALA A 102 3.95 -17.14 -1.22
CA ALA A 102 2.59 -16.73 -0.87
C ALA A 102 1.66 -17.94 -0.73
N GLU A 103 1.72 -18.89 -1.66
CA GLU A 103 0.94 -20.14 -1.61
C GLU A 103 1.30 -21.03 -0.41
N GLN A 104 2.56 -21.00 0.05
CA GLN A 104 3.00 -21.76 1.22
C GLN A 104 2.49 -21.17 2.54
N ILE A 105 2.24 -19.85 2.60
CA ILE A 105 1.75 -19.19 3.82
C ILE A 105 0.25 -19.41 4.03
N LYS A 106 -0.56 -19.45 2.97
CA LYS A 106 -2.03 -19.54 3.06
C LYS A 106 -2.54 -20.68 3.97
N PRO A 107 -2.02 -21.92 3.88
CA PRO A 107 -2.45 -23.00 4.78
C PRO A 107 -2.14 -22.73 6.26
N LEU A 108 -1.02 -22.07 6.57
CA LEU A 108 -0.62 -21.76 7.95
C LEU A 108 -1.58 -20.76 8.58
N ILE A 109 -1.98 -19.72 7.84
CA ILE A 109 -2.95 -18.71 8.30
C ILE A 109 -4.27 -19.38 8.66
N LYS A 110 -4.78 -20.24 7.76
CA LYS A 110 -6.04 -20.97 7.98
C LYS A 110 -5.96 -21.93 9.17
N ALA A 111 -4.85 -22.67 9.30
CA ALA A 111 -4.67 -23.64 10.37
C ALA A 111 -4.56 -22.99 11.76
N LYS A 112 -3.96 -21.80 11.84
CA LYS A 112 -3.71 -21.09 13.10
C LYS A 112 -4.81 -20.11 13.48
N ASN A 113 -5.76 -19.85 12.56
CA ASN A 113 -6.85 -18.88 12.74
C ASN A 113 -6.35 -17.50 13.19
N VAL A 114 -5.28 -17.04 12.54
CA VAL A 114 -4.61 -15.76 12.81
C VAL A 114 -4.93 -14.74 11.72
N ILE A 115 -4.78 -13.48 12.07
CA ILE A 115 -4.98 -12.36 11.15
C ILE A 115 -3.64 -12.00 10.53
N VAL A 116 -3.61 -11.93 9.20
CA VAL A 116 -2.47 -11.41 8.45
C VAL A 116 -2.93 -10.20 7.64
N GLN A 117 -2.23 -9.09 7.80
CA GLN A 117 -2.41 -7.87 7.03
C GLN A 117 -1.10 -7.52 6.35
N VAL A 118 -1.20 -6.99 5.13
CA VAL A 118 -0.04 -6.50 4.37
C VAL A 118 -0.03 -4.98 4.34
N GLY A 119 1.15 -4.38 4.49
CA GLY A 119 1.44 -2.96 4.64
C GLY A 119 1.20 -2.12 3.38
N HIS A 120 0.08 -2.32 2.69
CA HIS A 120 -0.38 -1.44 1.61
C HIS A 120 -1.03 -0.18 2.21
N VAL A 121 -0.22 0.63 2.88
CA VAL A 121 -0.67 1.79 3.67
C VAL A 121 -1.56 2.78 2.92
N GLU A 122 -1.41 2.88 1.59
CA GLU A 122 -2.22 3.77 0.76
C GLU A 122 -3.69 3.35 0.68
N ARG A 123 -4.02 2.10 1.01
CA ARG A 123 -5.41 1.62 1.18
C ARG A 123 -6.09 2.30 2.35
N PHE A 124 -5.32 2.77 3.33
CA PHE A 124 -5.77 3.52 4.50
C PHE A 124 -5.61 5.04 4.33
N ASN A 125 -5.16 5.50 3.15
CA ASN A 125 -5.08 6.92 2.86
C ASN A 125 -6.50 7.53 2.85
N PRO A 126 -6.76 8.62 3.60
CA PRO A 126 -8.09 9.21 3.69
C PRO A 126 -8.63 9.67 2.33
N VAL A 127 -7.77 10.04 1.38
CA VAL A 127 -8.16 10.35 0.00
C VAL A 127 -8.78 9.12 -0.67
N ILE A 128 -8.12 7.95 -0.56
CA ILE A 128 -8.60 6.68 -1.13
C ILE A 128 -9.86 6.17 -0.44
N GLN A 129 -9.95 6.38 0.87
CA GLN A 129 -11.15 6.06 1.65
C GLN A 129 -12.36 6.91 1.22
N GLN A 130 -12.17 8.20 0.96
CA GLN A 130 -13.24 9.05 0.41
C GLN A 130 -13.54 8.68 -1.04
N LEU A 131 -12.52 8.41 -1.85
CA LEU A 131 -12.67 7.99 -3.24
C LEU A 131 -13.57 6.76 -3.35
N ASN A 132 -13.33 5.73 -2.52
CA ASN A 132 -14.15 4.52 -2.49
C ASN A 132 -15.65 4.77 -2.23
N LYS A 133 -16.00 5.85 -1.52
CA LYS A 133 -17.39 6.21 -1.21
C LYS A 133 -18.08 6.96 -2.35
N ILE A 134 -17.33 7.69 -3.16
CA ILE A 134 -17.89 8.56 -4.21
C ILE A 134 -17.90 7.91 -5.60
N ILE A 135 -17.01 6.95 -5.87
CA ILE A 135 -16.88 6.35 -7.21
C ILE A 135 -18.13 5.57 -7.63
N ASN A 136 -18.51 5.70 -8.89
CA ASN A 136 -19.56 4.93 -9.53
C ASN A 136 -18.90 3.89 -10.46
N ARG A 137 -18.59 2.71 -9.92
CA ARG A 137 -17.87 1.64 -10.63
C ARG A 137 -18.50 1.27 -11.99
N PRO A 138 -19.82 1.08 -12.14
CA PRO A 138 -20.44 0.83 -13.44
C PRO A 138 -20.23 1.92 -14.51
N LYS A 139 -19.96 3.17 -14.10
CA LYS A 139 -19.72 4.29 -15.02
C LYS A 139 -18.24 4.58 -15.27
N MET A 140 -17.34 3.86 -14.61
CA MET A 140 -15.89 4.05 -14.73
C MET A 140 -15.42 3.67 -16.14
N ILE A 141 -14.63 4.56 -16.74
CA ILE A 141 -14.04 4.38 -18.08
C ILE A 141 -12.53 4.18 -17.94
N SER A 142 -11.86 5.04 -17.18
CA SER A 142 -10.41 4.93 -16.96
C SER A 142 -9.96 5.36 -15.58
N ILE A 143 -8.81 4.83 -15.15
CA ILE A 143 -8.06 5.29 -13.99
C ILE A 143 -6.64 5.64 -14.44
N GLU A 144 -6.10 6.76 -14.00
CA GLU A 144 -4.72 7.17 -14.28
C GLU A 144 -4.00 7.45 -12.96
N THR A 145 -2.85 6.82 -12.75
CA THR A 145 -2.00 7.04 -11.57
C THR A 145 -0.64 7.56 -11.98
N ARG A 146 -0.14 8.55 -11.23
CA ARG A 146 1.22 9.10 -11.40
C ARG A 146 1.91 9.15 -10.06
N ARG A 147 2.98 8.38 -9.92
CA ARG A 147 3.86 8.36 -8.76
C ARG A 147 5.27 8.71 -9.19
N LEU A 148 5.59 9.99 -9.05
CA LEU A 148 6.84 10.59 -9.50
C LEU A 148 7.68 11.10 -8.33
N GLY A 149 8.98 11.06 -8.52
CA GLY A 149 9.98 11.48 -7.55
C GLY A 149 10.46 10.31 -6.68
N ALA A 150 11.25 10.64 -5.66
CA ALA A 150 12.03 9.71 -4.81
C ALA A 150 13.49 9.48 -5.24
N LEU A 151 14.15 10.52 -5.75
CA LEU A 151 15.59 10.53 -6.08
C LEU A 151 16.51 9.98 -4.98
N ASN A 152 16.13 10.08 -3.71
CA ASN A 152 16.94 9.67 -2.57
C ASN A 152 16.70 8.21 -2.13
N ARG A 153 15.85 7.44 -2.82
CA ARG A 153 15.65 6.02 -2.49
C ARG A 153 16.79 5.17 -3.04
N VAL A 154 17.08 4.07 -2.34
CA VAL A 154 18.11 3.11 -2.73
C VAL A 154 17.78 2.57 -4.13
N ILE A 155 18.76 2.67 -5.03
CA ILE A 155 18.57 2.33 -6.45
C ILE A 155 18.36 0.81 -6.62
N ASP A 156 18.82 0.00 -5.67
CA ASP A 156 18.88 -1.47 -5.70
C ASP A 156 17.52 -2.22 -5.69
N ILE A 157 16.40 -1.52 -5.76
CA ILE A 157 15.06 -2.11 -5.85
C ILE A 157 14.38 -1.58 -7.10
N ASP A 158 13.65 -2.42 -7.83
CA ASP A 158 12.89 -2.01 -9.02
C ASP A 158 11.73 -1.05 -8.68
N VAL A 159 11.52 -0.01 -9.51
CA VAL A 159 10.46 1.00 -9.31
C VAL A 159 9.06 0.40 -9.30
N ILE A 160 8.87 -0.74 -9.96
CA ILE A 160 7.59 -1.44 -10.01
C ILE A 160 7.24 -1.97 -8.60
N PHE A 161 8.16 -2.66 -7.94
CA PHE A 161 7.92 -3.25 -6.61
C PHE A 161 8.03 -2.23 -5.47
N ASP A 162 8.75 -1.13 -5.69
CA ASP A 162 8.90 -0.10 -4.65
C ASP A 162 7.82 0.98 -4.70
N LEU A 163 7.49 1.49 -5.90
CA LEU A 163 6.55 2.58 -6.12
C LEU A 163 5.25 2.11 -6.76
N MET A 164 5.31 1.50 -7.95
CA MET A 164 4.11 1.21 -8.75
C MET A 164 3.15 0.24 -8.05
N ILE A 165 3.66 -0.68 -7.21
CA ILE A 165 2.85 -1.67 -6.50
C ILE A 165 1.75 -1.06 -5.62
N HIS A 166 1.98 0.15 -5.08
CA HIS A 166 0.96 0.87 -4.34
C HIS A 166 -0.23 1.23 -5.24
N ASP A 167 0.05 1.69 -6.46
CA ASP A 167 -0.97 2.10 -7.41
C ASP A 167 -1.63 0.90 -8.08
N ILE A 168 -0.89 -0.20 -8.31
CA ILE A 168 -1.44 -1.48 -8.77
C ILE A 168 -2.50 -1.98 -7.78
N ASP A 169 -2.17 -2.06 -6.49
CA ASP A 169 -3.10 -2.52 -5.45
C ASP A 169 -4.37 -1.64 -5.37
N ILE A 170 -4.21 -0.31 -5.39
CA ILE A 170 -5.35 0.63 -5.41
C ILE A 170 -6.21 0.41 -6.64
N VAL A 171 -5.63 0.36 -7.84
CA VAL A 171 -6.36 0.18 -9.11
C VAL A 171 -7.11 -1.15 -9.10
N LEU A 172 -6.47 -2.25 -8.72
CA LEU A 172 -7.10 -3.57 -8.65
C LEU A 172 -8.32 -3.55 -7.73
N SER A 173 -8.21 -2.91 -6.57
CA SER A 173 -9.35 -2.82 -5.66
C SER A 173 -10.46 -1.86 -6.10
N LEU A 174 -10.14 -0.74 -6.76
CA LEU A 174 -11.14 0.21 -7.19
C LEU A 174 -11.96 -0.36 -8.37
N VAL A 175 -11.27 -0.99 -9.32
CA VAL A 175 -11.90 -1.55 -10.53
C VAL A 175 -12.66 -2.83 -10.22
N GLY A 176 -12.10 -3.72 -9.39
CA GLY A 176 -12.79 -4.95 -8.97
C GLY A 176 -13.10 -5.93 -10.11
N SER A 177 -12.31 -5.92 -11.19
CA SER A 177 -12.45 -6.82 -12.34
C SER A 177 -11.11 -7.53 -12.60
N PRO A 178 -11.11 -8.72 -13.23
CA PRO A 178 -9.87 -9.31 -13.74
C PRO A 178 -9.26 -8.49 -14.87
N ILE A 179 -7.94 -8.52 -15.00
CA ILE A 179 -7.19 -7.96 -16.13
C ILE A 179 -7.41 -8.86 -17.37
N GLN A 180 -7.68 -8.24 -18.51
CA GLN A 180 -7.80 -8.87 -19.82
C GLN A 180 -6.49 -8.79 -20.60
N SER A 181 -5.82 -7.65 -20.59
CA SER A 181 -4.54 -7.45 -21.28
C SER A 181 -3.67 -6.42 -20.57
N LEU A 182 -2.35 -6.51 -20.80
CA LEU A 182 -1.35 -5.64 -20.21
C LEU A 182 -0.35 -5.24 -21.31
N SER A 183 0.05 -3.97 -21.30
CA SER A 183 1.23 -3.49 -22.04
C SER A 183 2.06 -2.61 -21.12
N ALA A 184 3.38 -2.71 -21.18
CA ALA A 184 4.27 -1.93 -20.35
C ALA A 184 5.59 -1.61 -21.05
N VAL A 185 6.16 -0.46 -20.70
CA VAL A 185 7.50 -0.03 -21.11
C VAL A 185 8.25 0.50 -19.89
N GLY A 186 9.56 0.30 -19.87
CA GLY A 186 10.40 0.74 -18.76
C GLY A 186 11.75 1.26 -19.22
N TYR A 187 12.39 2.01 -18.33
CA TYR A 187 13.74 2.52 -18.51
C TYR A 187 14.58 2.24 -17.27
N SER A 188 15.80 1.78 -17.50
CA SER A 188 16.82 1.52 -16.49
C SER A 188 17.99 2.46 -16.75
N LEU A 189 18.37 3.25 -15.75
CA LEU A 189 19.54 4.13 -15.80
C LEU A 189 20.83 3.33 -15.69
N THR A 190 20.80 2.23 -14.94
CA THR A 190 21.96 1.38 -14.69
C THR A 190 21.94 0.12 -15.56
N GLU A 191 23.11 -0.49 -15.75
CA GLU A 191 23.24 -1.78 -16.45
C GLU A 191 22.72 -2.96 -15.60
N SER A 192 22.34 -2.73 -14.34
CA SER A 192 21.79 -3.76 -13.43
C SER A 192 20.46 -4.35 -13.92
N GLY A 193 19.80 -3.66 -14.86
CA GLY A 193 18.51 -4.07 -15.42
C GLY A 193 17.31 -3.74 -14.54
N GLN A 194 17.51 -3.10 -13.38
CA GLN A 194 16.43 -2.65 -12.51
C GLN A 194 15.73 -1.41 -13.06
N MET A 195 14.40 -1.41 -13.13
CA MET A 195 13.68 -0.29 -13.73
C MET A 195 13.66 0.91 -12.79
N ASP A 196 14.00 2.09 -13.33
CA ASP A 196 13.89 3.38 -12.65
C ASP A 196 12.62 4.14 -13.07
N VAL A 197 12.14 3.85 -14.28
CA VAL A 197 10.87 4.35 -14.82
C VAL A 197 10.09 3.17 -15.37
N ALA A 198 8.78 3.13 -15.10
CA ALA A 198 7.87 2.18 -15.70
C ALA A 198 6.53 2.87 -16.02
N ASN A 199 6.00 2.56 -17.20
CA ASN A 199 4.64 2.90 -17.63
C ASN A 199 3.91 1.61 -17.96
N ALA A 200 2.71 1.43 -17.42
CA ALA A 200 1.89 0.26 -17.69
C ALA A 200 0.46 0.67 -18.03
N VAL A 201 -0.13 -0.02 -19.01
CA VAL A 201 -1.54 0.08 -19.39
C VAL A 201 -2.19 -1.28 -19.14
N LEU A 202 -3.19 -1.30 -18.27
CA LEU A 202 -3.99 -2.48 -17.94
C LEU A 202 -5.39 -2.31 -18.52
N THR A 203 -5.86 -3.26 -19.31
CA THR A 203 -7.26 -3.33 -19.75
C THR A 203 -7.97 -4.40 -18.94
N PHE A 204 -9.08 -4.07 -18.31
CA PHE A 204 -9.88 -4.98 -17.50
C PHE A 204 -11.01 -5.62 -18.31
N LYS A 205 -11.47 -6.81 -17.90
CA LYS A 205 -12.58 -7.52 -18.58
C LYS A 205 -13.89 -6.74 -18.62
N ASN A 206 -14.10 -5.80 -17.70
CA ASN A 206 -15.26 -4.90 -17.70
C ASN A 206 -15.08 -3.67 -18.61
N GLY A 207 -13.98 -3.58 -19.36
CA GLY A 207 -13.68 -2.50 -20.29
C GLY A 207 -12.96 -1.28 -19.69
N VAL A 208 -12.73 -1.26 -18.37
CA VAL A 208 -11.97 -0.17 -17.73
C VAL A 208 -10.50 -0.23 -18.17
N ILE A 209 -9.90 0.93 -18.42
CA ILE A 209 -8.48 1.07 -18.77
C ILE A 209 -7.75 1.76 -17.61
N ALA A 210 -6.65 1.20 -17.15
CA ALA A 210 -5.80 1.82 -16.14
C ALA A 210 -4.41 2.16 -16.70
N ASN A 211 -4.01 3.42 -16.58
CA ASN A 211 -2.67 3.91 -16.94
C ASN A 211 -1.88 4.16 -15.66
N LEU A 212 -0.76 3.49 -15.48
CA LEU A 212 0.09 3.61 -14.29
C LEU A 212 1.47 4.12 -14.67
N VAL A 213 1.91 5.20 -14.02
CA VAL A 213 3.23 5.79 -14.23
C VAL A 213 4.00 5.82 -12.91
N ALA A 214 5.15 5.14 -12.87
CA ALA A 214 6.09 5.24 -11.76
C ALA A 214 7.45 5.73 -12.29
N ASN A 215 7.99 6.80 -11.70
CA ASN A 215 9.24 7.41 -12.14
C ASN A 215 10.01 7.98 -10.96
N ARG A 216 11.09 7.30 -10.53
CA ARG A 216 11.92 7.79 -9.42
C ARG A 216 12.88 8.91 -9.82
N LEU A 217 13.17 9.05 -11.11
CA LEU A 217 14.12 10.03 -11.67
C LEU A 217 13.53 11.43 -11.82
N SER A 218 12.22 11.59 -11.63
CA SER A 218 11.57 12.90 -11.71
C SER A 218 12.05 13.84 -10.59
N GLN A 219 12.30 15.10 -10.95
CA GLN A 219 12.58 16.17 -9.99
C GLN A 219 11.30 16.69 -9.31
N GLU A 220 10.13 16.43 -9.92
CA GLU A 220 8.84 16.75 -9.32
C GLU A 220 8.36 15.61 -8.42
N LYS A 221 7.72 15.97 -7.30
CA LYS A 221 7.05 15.02 -6.42
C LYS A 221 5.56 15.03 -6.72
N VAL A 222 5.09 14.02 -7.44
CA VAL A 222 3.67 13.89 -7.84
C VAL A 222 3.14 12.56 -7.32
N ARG A 223 1.99 12.60 -6.64
CA ARG A 223 1.22 11.40 -6.28
C ARG A 223 -0.25 11.69 -6.51
N THR A 224 -0.74 11.32 -7.69
CA THR A 224 -2.10 11.63 -8.12
C THR A 224 -2.78 10.40 -8.67
N LEU A 225 -4.10 10.36 -8.50
CA LEU A 225 -4.98 9.39 -9.12
C LEU A 225 -6.18 10.15 -9.71
N THR A 226 -6.46 9.90 -10.98
CA THR A 226 -7.59 10.48 -11.70
C THR A 226 -8.51 9.36 -12.19
N ILE A 227 -9.82 9.50 -11.99
CA ILE A 227 -10.83 8.57 -12.51
C ILE A 227 -11.73 9.31 -13.47
N THR A 228 -11.83 8.78 -14.69
CA THR A 228 -12.83 9.24 -15.66
C THR A 228 -14.04 8.32 -15.59
N GLU A 229 -15.19 8.89 -15.24
CA GLU A 229 -16.49 8.26 -15.38
C GLU A 229 -17.24 8.87 -16.57
N ARG A 230 -18.35 8.26 -17.00
CA ARG A 230 -19.11 8.70 -18.19
C ARG A 230 -19.54 10.18 -18.14
N ASP A 231 -19.87 10.68 -16.96
CA ASP A 231 -20.46 12.01 -16.72
C ASP A 231 -19.56 12.95 -15.90
N ARG A 232 -18.45 12.46 -15.33
CA ARG A 232 -17.61 13.24 -14.43
C ARG A 232 -16.17 12.75 -14.37
N LEU A 233 -15.29 13.65 -13.92
CA LEU A 233 -13.87 13.41 -13.71
C LEU A 233 -13.56 13.60 -12.23
N ILE A 234 -12.96 12.60 -11.59
CA ILE A 234 -12.54 12.68 -10.19
C ILE A 234 -11.03 12.82 -10.17
N LYS A 235 -10.52 13.90 -9.57
CA LYS A 235 -9.08 14.16 -9.43
C LYS A 235 -8.68 14.06 -7.97
N SER A 236 -7.61 13.36 -7.69
CA SER A 236 -7.09 13.22 -6.33
C SER A 236 -5.58 13.42 -6.26
N ASP A 237 -5.14 14.07 -5.19
CA ASP A 237 -3.74 14.27 -4.85
C ASP A 237 -3.49 13.82 -3.41
N TYR A 238 -2.56 12.88 -3.27
CA TYR A 238 -2.28 12.17 -2.02
C TYR A 238 -1.40 13.03 -1.10
N MET A 239 -0.59 13.90 -1.70
CA MET A 239 0.36 14.77 -0.99
C MET A 239 -0.39 15.96 -0.39
N THR A 240 -1.27 16.60 -1.16
CA THR A 240 -2.07 17.74 -0.69
C THR A 240 -3.36 17.33 0.01
N LYS A 241 -3.70 16.04 -0.01
CA LYS A 241 -4.95 15.47 0.51
C LYS A 241 -6.19 16.09 -0.15
N GLU A 242 -6.09 16.40 -1.43
CA GLU A 242 -7.17 17.02 -2.18
C GLU A 242 -7.93 16.02 -3.02
N LEU A 243 -9.25 16.19 -3.08
CA LEU A 243 -10.15 15.37 -3.88
C LEU A 243 -11.20 16.28 -4.50
N PHE A 244 -11.29 16.25 -5.83
CA PHE A 244 -12.19 17.08 -6.61
C PHE A 244 -13.06 16.22 -7.53
N ILE A 245 -14.32 16.60 -7.67
CA ILE A 245 -15.24 16.04 -8.68
C ILE A 245 -15.55 17.15 -9.66
N CYS A 246 -15.18 16.95 -10.92
CA CYS A 246 -15.47 17.87 -12.02
C CYS A 246 -16.59 17.28 -12.87
N GLN A 247 -17.74 17.96 -12.95
CA GLN A 247 -18.89 17.54 -13.74
C GLN A 247 -19.14 18.55 -14.86
N LYS A 248 -19.54 18.05 -16.04
CA LYS A 248 -20.04 18.93 -17.11
C LYS A 248 -21.44 19.40 -16.75
N VAL A 249 -21.76 20.65 -17.07
CA VAL A 249 -23.13 21.18 -16.93
C VAL A 249 -23.81 21.06 -18.29
N ASP A 250 -24.92 20.32 -18.35
CA ASP A 250 -25.66 20.08 -19.61
C ASP A 250 -26.33 21.35 -20.15
N SER A 251 -26.68 22.29 -19.28
CA SER A 251 -27.29 23.57 -19.65
C SER A 251 -26.32 24.72 -19.40
N VAL A 252 -25.86 25.36 -20.48
CA VAL A 252 -25.18 26.65 -20.40
C VAL A 252 -26.15 27.65 -19.77
N ILE A 253 -25.91 28.05 -18.53
CA ILE A 253 -26.61 29.20 -17.96
C ILE A 253 -25.96 30.43 -18.58
N GLU A 254 -26.47 30.89 -19.73
CA GLU A 254 -26.09 32.18 -20.31
C GLU A 254 -26.62 33.29 -19.40
N LYS A 255 -25.77 33.74 -18.45
CA LYS A 255 -26.11 34.89 -17.61
C LYS A 255 -25.87 36.22 -18.35
N ASN A 256 -24.93 36.27 -19.32
CA ASN A 256 -24.62 37.36 -20.27
C ASN A 256 -23.53 36.92 -21.29
N LEU A 257 -23.30 37.71 -22.35
CA LEU A 257 -22.36 37.48 -23.49
C LEU A 257 -20.88 37.15 -23.14
N SER A 258 -20.46 37.28 -21.88
CA SER A 258 -19.06 37.15 -21.43
C SER A 258 -18.80 36.03 -20.42
N TYR A 259 -19.82 35.28 -20.00
CA TYR A 259 -19.69 34.23 -18.98
C TYR A 259 -20.39 32.95 -19.39
N ARG A 260 -19.61 31.87 -19.56
CA ARG A 260 -20.09 30.51 -19.81
C ARG A 260 -19.67 29.61 -18.65
N GLN A 261 -20.64 28.99 -17.97
CA GLN A 261 -20.33 27.95 -16.98
C GLN A 261 -20.14 26.61 -17.70
N GLU A 262 -18.90 26.16 -17.83
CA GLU A 262 -18.56 24.92 -18.56
C GLU A 262 -18.49 23.68 -17.66
N SER A 263 -18.15 23.85 -16.37
CA SER A 263 -18.07 22.75 -15.41
C SER A 263 -18.40 23.18 -13.99
N ILE A 264 -18.86 22.24 -13.17
CA ILE A 264 -18.96 22.36 -11.72
C ILE A 264 -17.80 21.58 -11.11
N VAL A 265 -17.07 22.20 -10.19
CA VAL A 265 -16.00 21.57 -9.43
C VAL A 265 -16.39 21.51 -7.96
N GLU A 266 -16.63 20.30 -7.46
CA GLU A 266 -16.88 20.03 -6.05
C GLU A 266 -15.56 19.64 -5.38
N LYS A 267 -15.21 20.29 -4.27
CA LYS A 267 -14.08 19.88 -3.42
C LYS A 267 -14.61 19.01 -2.29
N ILE A 268 -14.17 17.75 -2.24
CA ILE A 268 -14.54 16.82 -1.19
C ILE A 268 -13.62 17.04 0.02
N ILE A 269 -14.20 17.12 1.20
CA ILE A 269 -13.46 17.29 2.44
C ILE A 269 -12.81 15.96 2.81
N VAL A 270 -11.49 15.94 2.86
CA VAL A 270 -10.70 14.77 3.24
C VAL A 270 -10.31 14.88 4.73
N PRO A 271 -10.60 13.87 5.56
CA PRO A 271 -10.19 13.86 6.95
C PRO A 271 -8.66 13.91 7.10
N ASN A 272 -8.18 14.59 8.14
CA ASN A 272 -6.75 14.61 8.45
C ASN A 272 -6.33 13.40 9.29
N THR A 273 -6.50 12.20 8.76
CA THR A 273 -6.05 10.95 9.40
C THR A 273 -4.68 10.58 8.84
N GLU A 274 -3.77 10.14 9.73
CA GLU A 274 -2.48 9.59 9.32
C GLU A 274 -2.68 8.15 8.78
N PRO A 275 -2.30 7.84 7.53
CA PRO A 275 -2.56 6.53 6.93
C PRO A 275 -1.97 5.35 7.71
N LEU A 276 -0.73 5.50 8.22
CA LEU A 276 -0.07 4.45 8.99
C LEU A 276 -0.78 4.16 10.32
N PHE A 277 -1.27 5.19 10.99
CA PHE A 277 -2.11 5.03 12.19
C PHE A 277 -3.39 4.26 11.87
N ALA A 278 -4.07 4.63 10.77
CA ALA A 278 -5.30 3.96 10.34
C ALA A 278 -5.06 2.50 9.94
N GLU A 279 -3.91 2.18 9.35
CA GLU A 279 -3.50 0.83 9.01
C GLU A 279 -3.32 -0.06 10.24
N ILE A 280 -2.55 0.41 11.23
CA ILE A 280 -2.30 -0.34 12.47
C ILE A 280 -3.59 -0.45 13.29
N ASP A 281 -4.40 0.62 13.37
CA ASP A 281 -5.68 0.56 14.07
C ASP A 281 -6.63 -0.45 13.40
N HIS A 282 -6.72 -0.46 12.07
CA HIS A 282 -7.51 -1.46 11.35
C HIS A 282 -7.02 -2.89 11.60
N PHE A 283 -5.70 -3.11 11.68
CA PHE A 283 -5.13 -4.41 12.03
C PHE A 283 -5.57 -4.85 13.44
N VAL A 284 -5.45 -3.96 14.43
CA VAL A 284 -5.89 -4.17 15.81
C VAL A 284 -7.39 -4.49 15.88
N GLN A 285 -8.23 -3.74 15.16
CA GLN A 285 -9.67 -4.01 15.08
C GLN A 285 -9.96 -5.35 14.41
N SER A 286 -9.23 -5.71 13.37
CA SER A 286 -9.38 -6.99 12.67
C SER A 286 -9.10 -8.18 13.60
N ILE A 287 -8.08 -8.07 14.46
CA ILE A 287 -7.80 -9.06 15.51
C ILE A 287 -8.96 -9.16 16.50
N ARG A 288 -9.41 -8.02 17.05
CA ARG A 288 -10.50 -7.98 18.05
C ARG A 288 -11.80 -8.58 17.53
N MET A 289 -12.15 -8.23 16.29
CA MET A 289 -13.39 -8.64 15.65
C MET A 289 -13.28 -10.02 14.98
N LYS A 290 -12.09 -10.62 14.96
CA LYS A 290 -11.79 -11.88 14.24
C LYS A 290 -12.25 -11.85 12.79
N GLN A 291 -12.00 -10.73 12.12
CA GLN A 291 -12.36 -10.50 10.72
C GLN A 291 -11.13 -10.34 9.85
N CYS A 292 -11.24 -10.69 8.58
CA CYS A 292 -10.18 -10.46 7.61
C CYS A 292 -9.86 -8.97 7.48
N SER A 293 -8.58 -8.65 7.27
CA SER A 293 -8.16 -7.29 6.96
C SER A 293 -8.66 -6.85 5.58
N ILE A 294 -8.76 -5.53 5.36
CA ILE A 294 -9.06 -4.94 4.05
C ILE A 294 -8.00 -5.30 3.01
N VAL A 295 -6.76 -5.53 3.47
CA VAL A 295 -5.65 -5.97 2.64
C VAL A 295 -4.99 -7.18 3.28
N GLY A 296 -5.51 -8.36 2.93
CA GLY A 296 -4.93 -9.62 3.35
C GLY A 296 -3.86 -10.12 2.36
N PRO A 297 -3.37 -11.35 2.60
CA PRO A 297 -2.48 -12.04 1.68
C PRO A 297 -3.02 -12.16 0.25
N GLU A 298 -4.32 -12.34 0.07
CA GLU A 298 -4.91 -12.54 -1.26
C GLU A 298 -4.85 -11.28 -2.12
N GLU A 299 -5.26 -10.13 -1.57
CA GLU A 299 -5.18 -8.84 -2.26
C GLU A 299 -3.73 -8.48 -2.58
N ALA A 300 -2.84 -8.60 -1.58
CA ALA A 300 -1.43 -8.28 -1.76
C ALA A 300 -0.73 -9.22 -2.76
N SER A 301 -1.11 -10.50 -2.80
CA SER A 301 -0.57 -11.46 -3.79
C SER A 301 -1.02 -11.12 -5.20
N LYS A 302 -2.25 -10.65 -5.41
CA LYS A 302 -2.71 -10.17 -6.73
C LYS A 302 -1.91 -8.94 -7.18
N ALA A 303 -1.64 -8.01 -6.27
CA ALA A 303 -0.82 -6.84 -6.58
C ALA A 303 0.63 -7.24 -6.94
N LEU A 304 1.21 -8.20 -6.21
CA LEU A 304 2.52 -8.75 -6.49
C LEU A 304 2.56 -9.49 -7.85
N GLU A 305 1.56 -10.30 -8.15
CA GLU A 305 1.43 -11.01 -9.42
C GLU A 305 1.42 -10.03 -10.60
N VAL A 306 0.60 -8.97 -10.53
CA VAL A 306 0.54 -7.96 -11.59
C VAL A 306 1.86 -7.18 -11.70
N ALA A 307 2.50 -6.85 -10.57
CA ALA A 307 3.83 -6.22 -10.59
C ALA A 307 4.88 -7.12 -11.31
N GLN A 308 4.86 -8.43 -11.06
CA GLN A 308 5.71 -9.40 -11.76
C GLN A 308 5.38 -9.50 -13.25
N MET A 309 4.10 -9.50 -13.62
CA MET A 309 3.66 -9.48 -15.02
C MET A 309 4.14 -8.24 -15.76
N ILE A 310 4.06 -7.05 -15.15
CA ILE A 310 4.55 -5.80 -15.73
C ILE A 310 6.06 -5.89 -15.98
N ARG A 311 6.83 -6.33 -14.98
CA ARG A 311 8.28 -6.48 -15.11
C ARG A 311 8.65 -7.46 -16.21
N ALA A 312 8.03 -8.65 -16.23
CA ALA A 312 8.28 -9.67 -17.24
C ALA A 312 7.92 -9.18 -18.66
N TYR A 313 6.84 -8.40 -18.81
CA TYR A 313 6.46 -7.80 -20.09
C TYR A 313 7.52 -6.80 -20.59
N ILE A 314 8.09 -5.99 -19.70
CA ILE A 314 9.16 -5.05 -20.07
C ILE A 314 10.44 -5.80 -20.47
N GLU A 315 10.80 -6.85 -19.73
CA GLU A 315 11.99 -7.65 -20.01
C GLU A 315 11.85 -8.47 -21.30
N GLY A 316 10.66 -8.98 -21.62
CA GLY A 316 10.40 -9.77 -22.84
C GLY A 316 10.28 -8.96 -24.12
N ASN A 317 10.18 -7.63 -24.04
CA ASN A 317 10.15 -6.71 -25.19
C ASN A 317 11.51 -5.99 -25.42
N LYS A 318 12.57 -6.41 -24.73
CA LYS A 318 13.96 -6.01 -25.03
C LYS A 318 14.55 -6.95 -26.06
#